data_AF-A0A1B8G4H2-F1
#
_entry.id   AF-A0A1B8G4H2-F1
#
_cell.length_a   1.000
_cell.length_b   1.000
_cell.length_c   1.000
_cell.angle_alpha   90.00
_cell.angle_beta   90.00
_cell.angle_gamma   90.00
#
_symmetry.space_group_name_H-M   'P 1'
#
loop_
_entity.id
_entity.type
_entity.pdbx_description
1 polymer ?
#
loop_
_entity_poly.entity_id
_entity_poly.type
_entity_poly.pdbx_seq_one_letter_code
_entity_poly.pdbx_strand_id
1 'polypeptide(L)'
;MPPPSTPSNPDLTHFLTHPWCAALLSAPDTTLLPTPSRVPKKSTEDSFFATTLRTGDTIPYMLSFTSPRPHAASLSPSDGAAADPSTAPPALTPGTSDEQVSTLFSLGDGVNGYPSTAHGGLTASLFDEAMGVSMMRLRCSSASPKCTASSSPSSPQPQGGGTGMDIVTASLRVDFLRRVGTPGVVVVRVWVKERRGRRWVLEGEM
;
A
#
# COMPACT_ATOMS: atom_id res chain seq x y z
N MET A 1 19.40 9.51 -34.59
CA MET A 1 18.21 9.78 -33.77
C MET A 1 18.44 9.08 -32.45
N PRO A 2 18.57 9.79 -31.31
CA PRO A 2 18.66 9.12 -30.02
C PRO A 2 17.34 8.33 -29.78
N PRO A 3 17.40 7.18 -29.09
CA PRO A 3 16.18 6.43 -28.77
C PRO A 3 15.24 7.32 -27.94
N PRO A 4 13.92 7.16 -28.09
CA PRO A 4 12.96 7.87 -27.25
C PRO A 4 13.28 7.55 -25.78
N SER A 5 13.64 8.57 -25.02
CA SER A 5 13.84 8.45 -23.58
C SER A 5 12.55 7.91 -22.97
N THR A 6 12.60 6.67 -22.46
CA THR A 6 11.50 6.10 -21.68
C THR A 6 11.10 7.12 -20.62
N PRO A 7 9.81 7.51 -20.50
CA PRO A 7 9.41 8.45 -19.48
C PRO A 7 9.81 7.88 -18.12
N SER A 8 10.79 8.50 -17.47
CA SER A 8 11.29 8.08 -16.17
C SER A 8 10.19 8.35 -15.15
N ASN A 9 9.74 7.33 -14.42
CA ASN A 9 8.87 7.52 -13.27
C ASN A 9 9.66 8.32 -12.20
N PRO A 10 9.31 9.59 -11.91
CA PRO A 10 10.10 10.44 -11.02
C PRO A 10 10.12 9.91 -9.57
N ASP A 11 9.04 9.26 -9.13
CA ASP A 11 8.97 8.64 -7.80
C ASP A 11 9.96 7.47 -7.71
N LEU A 12 9.98 6.60 -8.73
CA LEU A 12 10.95 5.50 -8.81
C LEU A 12 12.38 6.02 -8.83
N THR A 13 12.68 7.01 -9.68
CA THR A 13 14.01 7.62 -9.76
C THR A 13 14.44 8.18 -8.40
N HIS A 14 13.55 8.88 -7.68
CA HIS A 14 13.83 9.41 -6.35
C HIS A 14 14.16 8.28 -5.35
N PHE A 15 13.30 7.28 -5.23
CA PHE A 15 13.50 6.22 -4.25
C PHE A 15 14.71 5.33 -4.56
N LEU A 16 15.09 5.17 -5.82
CA LEU A 16 16.34 4.47 -6.18
C LEU A 16 17.62 5.21 -5.71
N THR A 17 17.53 6.50 -5.36
CA THR A 17 18.68 7.22 -4.77
C THR A 17 18.95 6.83 -3.31
N HIS A 18 17.98 6.22 -2.63
CA HIS A 18 18.13 5.73 -1.25
C HIS A 18 18.50 4.24 -1.26
N PRO A 19 19.68 3.83 -0.76
CA PRO A 19 20.13 2.44 -0.87
C PRO A 19 19.16 1.40 -0.29
N TRP A 20 18.53 1.70 0.84
CA TRP A 20 17.58 0.78 1.47
C TRP A 20 16.26 0.68 0.69
N CYS A 21 15.78 1.76 0.07
CA CYS A 21 14.63 1.74 -0.83
C CYS A 21 14.95 0.96 -2.10
N ALA A 22 16.13 1.20 -2.70
CA ALA A 22 16.58 0.48 -3.89
C ALA A 22 16.65 -1.03 -3.67
N ALA A 23 17.11 -1.46 -2.48
CA ALA A 23 17.13 -2.87 -2.09
C ALA A 23 15.71 -3.47 -2.02
N LEU A 24 14.72 -2.74 -1.49
CA LEU A 24 13.32 -3.19 -1.48
C LEU A 24 12.73 -3.28 -2.89
N LEU A 25 12.98 -2.25 -3.71
CA LEU A 25 12.42 -2.13 -5.06
C LEU A 25 13.06 -3.12 -6.06
N SER A 26 14.28 -3.57 -5.78
CA SER A 26 15.01 -4.55 -6.59
C SER A 26 14.92 -5.98 -6.04
N ALA A 27 14.23 -6.18 -4.92
CA ALA A 27 14.04 -7.51 -4.35
C ALA A 27 13.25 -8.42 -5.32
N PRO A 28 13.51 -9.75 -5.32
CA PRO A 28 12.72 -10.69 -6.10
C PRO A 28 11.23 -10.59 -5.76
N ASP A 29 10.39 -10.87 -6.76
CA ASP A 29 8.92 -10.85 -6.64
C ASP A 29 8.34 -9.48 -6.21
N THR A 30 9.11 -8.40 -6.37
CA THR A 30 8.62 -7.03 -6.20
C THR A 30 7.93 -6.53 -7.48
N THR A 31 6.68 -6.06 -7.35
CA THR A 31 5.92 -5.48 -8.48
C THR A 31 5.44 -4.07 -8.14
N LEU A 32 5.80 -3.09 -8.97
CA LEU A 32 5.32 -1.71 -8.79
C LEU A 32 3.80 -1.62 -8.99
N LEU A 33 3.15 -0.81 -8.15
CA LEU A 33 1.72 -0.55 -8.21
C LEU A 33 1.43 0.87 -8.69
N PRO A 34 0.37 1.05 -9.51
CA PRO A 34 -0.14 2.38 -9.78
C PRO A 34 -0.69 2.99 -8.48
N THR A 35 -0.48 4.29 -8.31
CA THR A 35 -0.99 5.06 -7.15
C THR A 35 -1.94 6.15 -7.68
N PRO A 36 -3.18 5.79 -8.08
CA PRO A 36 -4.09 6.73 -8.74
C PRO A 36 -4.56 7.86 -7.82
N SER A 37 -4.53 7.66 -6.50
CA SER A 37 -4.76 8.70 -5.49
C SER A 37 -3.75 9.85 -5.53
N ARG A 38 -2.64 9.69 -6.25
CA ARG A 38 -1.66 10.75 -6.52
C ARG A 38 -1.92 11.49 -7.82
N VAL A 39 -2.91 11.10 -8.62
CA VAL A 39 -3.24 11.74 -9.89
C VAL A 39 -4.49 12.63 -9.69
N PRO A 40 -4.39 13.96 -9.87
CA PRO A 40 -5.55 14.84 -9.76
C PRO A 40 -6.67 14.40 -10.71
N LYS A 41 -7.88 14.29 -10.17
CA LYS A 41 -9.08 13.90 -10.91
C LYS A 41 -9.88 15.14 -11.31
N LYS A 42 -10.80 14.99 -12.26
CA LYS A 42 -11.80 16.04 -12.56
C LYS A 42 -12.78 16.22 -11.40
N SER A 43 -13.08 15.13 -10.70
CA SER A 43 -13.72 15.18 -9.37
C SER A 43 -12.71 15.67 -8.34
N THR A 44 -13.19 16.13 -7.19
CA THR A 44 -12.34 16.49 -6.04
C THR A 44 -11.90 15.27 -5.20
N GLU A 45 -12.05 14.08 -5.77
CA GLU A 45 -11.62 12.83 -5.14
C GLU A 45 -10.09 12.79 -5.06
N ASP A 46 -9.56 12.28 -3.96
CA ASP A 46 -8.13 12.19 -3.65
C ASP A 46 -7.35 13.52 -3.59
N SER A 47 -8.03 14.67 -3.66
CA SER A 47 -7.38 16.00 -3.60
C SER A 47 -6.41 16.16 -2.42
N PHE A 48 -6.68 15.48 -1.30
CA PHE A 48 -5.78 15.50 -0.14
C PHE A 48 -4.38 14.96 -0.46
N PHE A 49 -4.25 13.81 -1.15
CA PHE A 49 -2.94 13.25 -1.54
C PHE A 49 -2.47 13.71 -2.91
N ALA A 50 -3.39 13.92 -3.87
CA ALA A 50 -3.07 14.32 -5.23
C ALA A 50 -2.65 15.79 -5.34
N THR A 51 -3.07 16.64 -4.41
CA THR A 51 -2.84 18.10 -4.46
C THR A 51 -2.32 18.65 -3.15
N THR A 52 -3.07 18.53 -2.03
CA THR A 52 -2.72 19.18 -0.76
C THR A 52 -1.37 18.69 -0.20
N LEU A 53 -1.14 17.38 -0.20
CA LEU A 53 0.12 16.78 0.25
C LEU A 53 1.11 16.54 -0.90
N ARG A 54 0.88 17.11 -2.08
CA ARG A 54 1.78 16.98 -3.25
C ARG A 54 2.55 18.27 -3.51
N THR A 55 3.27 18.74 -2.51
CA THR A 55 4.15 19.92 -2.64
C THR A 55 5.61 19.54 -2.41
N GLY A 56 6.53 20.45 -2.71
CA GLY A 56 7.98 20.22 -2.52
C GLY A 56 8.38 20.02 -1.05
N ASP A 57 7.59 20.54 -0.12
CA ASP A 57 7.83 20.53 1.33
C ASP A 57 6.88 19.61 2.12
N THR A 58 5.90 18.95 1.48
CA THR A 58 5.00 17.98 2.13
C THR A 58 5.37 16.53 1.78
N ILE A 59 4.66 15.89 0.84
CA ILE A 59 4.99 14.57 0.32
C ILE A 59 5.30 14.68 -1.18
N PRO A 60 6.52 15.09 -1.57
CA PRO A 60 6.88 15.26 -2.98
C PRO A 60 6.86 13.96 -3.76
N TYR A 61 7.24 12.84 -3.13
CA TYR A 61 7.35 11.52 -3.79
C TYR A 61 6.58 10.44 -3.04
N MET A 62 5.89 9.59 -3.79
CA MET A 62 5.12 8.45 -3.26
C MET A 62 5.15 7.28 -4.25
N LEU A 63 5.52 6.09 -3.78
CA LEU A 63 5.62 4.91 -4.64
C LEU A 63 5.12 3.67 -3.91
N SER A 64 4.20 2.94 -4.53
CA SER A 64 3.66 1.70 -3.98
C SER A 64 4.15 0.48 -4.76
N PHE A 65 4.33 -0.64 -4.08
CA PHE A 65 4.73 -1.91 -4.67
C PHE A 65 4.23 -3.09 -3.85
N THR A 66 4.09 -4.26 -4.46
CA THR A 66 3.90 -5.53 -3.74
C THR A 66 5.22 -6.25 -3.60
N SER A 67 5.32 -7.07 -2.56
CA SER A 67 6.44 -7.99 -2.32
C SER A 67 5.95 -9.15 -1.45
N PRO A 68 6.64 -10.29 -1.42
CA PRO A 68 6.37 -11.34 -0.44
C PRO A 68 6.52 -10.80 0.99
N ARG A 69 5.61 -11.19 1.87
CA ARG A 69 5.72 -10.91 3.31
C ARG A 69 6.80 -11.84 3.87
N PRO A 70 7.82 -11.32 4.55
CA PRO A 70 8.72 -12.18 5.31
C PRO A 70 7.88 -12.95 6.33
N HIS A 71 7.79 -14.27 6.19
CA HIS A 71 7.19 -15.10 7.23
C HIS A 71 8.02 -14.81 8.49
N ALA A 72 7.40 -14.28 9.55
CA ALA A 72 8.07 -14.23 10.84
C ALA A 72 8.50 -15.67 11.11
N ALA A 73 9.80 -15.96 11.02
CA ALA A 73 10.31 -17.27 11.34
C ALA A 73 9.74 -17.61 12.70
N SER A 74 8.93 -18.67 12.80
CA SER A 74 8.40 -19.08 14.09
C SER A 74 9.62 -19.29 14.97
N LEU A 75 9.79 -18.44 15.99
CA LEU A 75 10.64 -18.76 17.11
C LEU A 75 9.94 -19.96 17.76
N SER A 76 10.25 -21.17 17.30
CA SER A 76 9.92 -22.37 18.04
C SER A 76 10.82 -22.34 19.28
N PRO A 77 10.26 -22.29 20.50
CA PRO A 77 11.01 -22.73 21.65
C PRO A 77 11.16 -24.24 21.46
N SER A 78 12.37 -24.68 21.12
CA SER A 78 12.74 -26.08 21.31
C SER A 78 12.82 -26.33 22.81
N ASP A 79 11.67 -26.63 23.43
CA ASP A 79 11.65 -27.32 24.71
C ASP A 79 10.54 -28.36 24.66
N GLY A 80 10.96 -29.62 24.80
CA GLY A 80 10.12 -30.78 24.65
C GLY A 80 9.06 -30.86 25.75
N ALA A 81 7.80 -30.93 25.33
CA ALA A 81 6.74 -31.54 26.09
C ALA A 81 5.81 -32.24 25.09
N ALA A 82 5.78 -33.58 25.18
CA ALA A 82 4.86 -34.39 24.40
C ALA A 82 3.41 -33.99 24.74
N ALA A 83 2.69 -33.46 23.76
CA ALA A 83 1.27 -33.16 23.87
C ALA A 83 0.47 -33.96 22.83
N ASP A 84 -0.53 -34.65 23.38
CA ASP A 84 -1.65 -35.44 22.85
C ASP A 84 -2.09 -35.20 21.38
N PRO A 85 -2.25 -36.23 20.51
CA PRO A 85 -2.57 -36.07 19.09
C PRO A 85 -4.05 -35.77 18.77
N SER A 86 -4.87 -35.30 19.72
CA SER A 86 -6.32 -35.13 19.50
C SER A 86 -6.85 -33.73 19.82
N THR A 87 -6.25 -32.68 19.25
CA THR A 87 -6.96 -31.41 18.97
C THR A 87 -6.24 -30.68 17.84
N ALA A 88 -6.35 -31.19 16.62
CA ALA A 88 -5.92 -30.44 15.44
C ALA A 88 -6.90 -29.28 15.21
N PRO A 89 -6.46 -28.01 15.18
CA PRO A 89 -7.30 -26.93 14.68
C PRO A 89 -7.64 -27.21 13.22
N PRO A 90 -8.85 -26.82 12.74
CA PRO A 90 -9.22 -27.01 11.35
C PRO A 90 -8.18 -26.32 10.45
N ALA A 91 -7.59 -27.09 9.54
CA ALA A 91 -6.61 -26.63 8.58
C ALA A 91 -7.12 -25.36 7.88
N LEU A 92 -6.38 -24.26 8.04
CA LEU A 92 -6.59 -23.05 7.27
C LEU A 92 -6.49 -23.42 5.79
N THR A 93 -7.58 -23.20 5.05
CA THR A 93 -7.63 -23.31 3.60
C THR A 93 -6.44 -22.55 2.99
N PRO A 94 -5.53 -23.17 2.22
CA PRO A 94 -4.42 -22.48 1.58
C PRO A 94 -4.99 -21.59 0.48
N GLY A 95 -5.01 -20.28 0.72
CA GLY A 95 -5.59 -19.33 -0.23
C GLY A 95 -5.28 -17.85 0.02
N THR A 96 -4.59 -17.50 1.10
CA THR A 96 -4.09 -16.14 1.29
C THR A 96 -2.64 -16.11 0.83
N SER A 97 -2.39 -15.54 -0.34
CA SER A 97 -1.02 -15.21 -0.74
C SER A 97 -0.36 -14.40 0.38
N ASP A 98 0.83 -14.82 0.81
CA ASP A 98 1.71 -14.06 1.70
C ASP A 98 2.30 -12.85 0.97
N GLU A 99 1.44 -12.03 0.38
CA GLU A 99 1.78 -10.77 -0.29
C GLU A 99 1.57 -9.64 0.74
N GLN A 100 2.49 -8.67 0.72
CA GLN A 100 2.31 -7.38 1.37
C GLN A 100 2.37 -6.28 0.32
N VAL A 101 1.63 -5.20 0.57
CA VAL A 101 1.71 -3.96 -0.19
C VAL A 101 2.52 -2.98 0.65
N SER A 102 3.52 -2.36 0.04
CA SER A 102 4.36 -1.37 0.71
C SER A 102 4.27 -0.05 -0.04
N THR A 103 4.14 1.04 0.68
CA THR A 103 4.13 2.40 0.12
C THR A 103 5.23 3.22 0.75
N LEU A 104 6.15 3.69 -0.10
CA LEU A 104 7.21 4.62 0.25
C LEU A 104 6.69 6.05 0.18
N PHE A 105 7.03 6.86 1.18
CA PHE A 105 6.71 8.27 1.24
C PHE A 105 7.98 9.07 1.54
N SER A 106 8.25 10.09 0.74
CA SER A 106 9.26 11.10 1.02
C SER A 106 8.58 12.26 1.75
N LEU A 107 9.01 12.59 2.97
CA LEU A 107 8.41 13.57 3.85
C LEU A 107 9.31 14.82 3.98
N GLY A 108 8.74 15.99 3.77
CA GLY A 108 9.36 17.30 4.03
C GLY A 108 8.95 17.90 5.37
N ASP A 109 9.37 19.14 5.63
CA ASP A 109 9.11 19.85 6.89
C ASP A 109 7.70 20.46 6.99
N GLY A 110 7.00 20.61 5.87
CA GLY A 110 5.65 21.19 5.80
C GLY A 110 4.57 20.34 6.45
N VAL A 111 4.90 19.13 6.90
CA VAL A 111 4.00 18.20 7.59
C VAL A 111 4.34 18.04 9.08
N ASN A 112 5.17 18.91 9.63
CA ASN A 112 5.60 18.86 11.03
C ASN A 112 4.46 19.18 12.00
N GLY A 113 4.33 18.37 13.06
CA GLY A 113 3.51 18.71 14.24
C GLY A 113 4.34 19.19 15.43
N TYR A 114 5.64 18.89 15.41
CA TYR A 114 6.67 19.33 16.36
C TYR A 114 7.98 19.48 15.57
N PRO A 115 8.98 20.28 16.01
CA PRO A 115 10.25 20.40 15.30
C PRO A 115 10.84 19.05 14.84
N SER A 116 11.08 18.95 13.53
CA SER A 116 11.62 17.74 12.86
C SER A 116 10.84 16.46 13.15
N THR A 117 9.53 16.56 13.39
CA THR A 117 8.64 15.43 13.67
C THR A 117 7.32 15.58 12.93
N ALA A 118 6.95 14.58 12.13
CA ALA A 118 5.69 14.56 11.41
C ALA A 118 4.48 14.64 12.36
N HIS A 119 3.45 15.37 11.95
CA HIS A 119 2.20 15.49 12.70
C HIS A 119 1.50 14.12 12.81
N GLY A 120 1.00 13.74 13.98
CA GLY A 120 0.37 12.42 14.17
C GLY A 120 -0.82 12.16 13.25
N GLY A 121 -1.57 13.22 12.91
CA GLY A 121 -2.63 13.16 11.89
C GLY A 121 -2.11 12.81 10.49
N LEU A 122 -0.92 13.28 10.09
CA LEU A 122 -0.28 12.87 8.84
C LEU A 122 0.03 11.36 8.88
N THR A 123 0.68 10.89 9.95
CA THR A 123 1.02 9.47 10.10
C THR A 123 -0.23 8.59 9.96
N ALA A 124 -1.35 8.97 10.57
CA ALA A 124 -2.62 8.25 10.39
C ALA A 124 -3.10 8.28 8.93
N SER A 125 -2.99 9.40 8.24
CA SER A 125 -3.30 9.50 6.80
C SER A 125 -2.40 8.64 5.91
N LEU A 126 -1.10 8.49 6.24
CA LEU A 126 -0.20 7.61 5.49
C LEU A 126 -0.64 6.14 5.59
N PHE A 127 -1.11 5.71 6.76
CA PHE A 127 -1.70 4.39 6.95
C PHE A 127 -3.00 4.22 6.16
N ASP A 128 -3.92 5.19 6.23
CA ASP A 128 -5.19 5.15 5.48
C ASP A 128 -4.94 5.01 3.97
N GLU A 129 -4.02 5.82 3.44
CA GLU A 129 -3.64 5.80 2.03
C GLU A 129 -3.01 4.47 1.61
N ALA A 130 -2.02 3.98 2.35
CA ALA A 130 -1.38 2.69 2.04
C ALA A 130 -2.37 1.51 2.12
N MET A 131 -3.30 1.55 3.08
CA MET A 131 -4.39 0.58 3.20
C MET A 131 -5.36 0.66 2.00
N GLY A 132 -5.69 1.86 1.54
CA GLY A 132 -6.49 2.09 0.33
C GLY A 132 -5.85 1.51 -0.93
N VAL A 133 -4.55 1.77 -1.14
CA VAL A 133 -3.77 1.20 -2.26
C VAL A 133 -3.77 -0.33 -2.19
N SER A 134 -3.61 -0.90 -0.99
CA SER A 134 -3.64 -2.35 -0.79
C SER A 134 -4.97 -2.96 -1.23
N MET A 135 -6.07 -2.31 -0.89
CA MET A 135 -7.41 -2.76 -1.24
C MET A 135 -7.68 -2.67 -2.74
N MET A 136 -7.19 -1.62 -3.39
CA MET A 136 -7.26 -1.52 -4.85
C MET A 136 -6.57 -2.69 -5.53
N ARG A 137 -5.36 -3.06 -5.08
CA ARG A 137 -4.61 -4.22 -5.61
C ARG A 137 -5.37 -5.53 -5.45
N LEU A 138 -5.94 -5.78 -4.27
CA LEU A 138 -6.71 -7.00 -3.99
C LEU A 138 -7.96 -7.10 -4.88
N ARG A 139 -8.65 -5.98 -5.10
CA ARG A 139 -9.81 -5.93 -6.00
C ARG A 139 -9.43 -6.31 -7.42
N CYS A 140 -8.38 -5.70 -7.98
CA CYS A 140 -7.90 -6.02 -9.33
C CYS A 140 -7.50 -7.49 -9.48
N SER A 141 -7.00 -8.11 -8.41
CA SER A 141 -6.61 -9.52 -8.40
C SER A 141 -7.81 -10.48 -8.28
N SER A 142 -8.88 -10.06 -7.60
CA SER A 142 -10.10 -10.85 -7.40
C SER A 142 -11.11 -10.78 -8.55
N ALA A 143 -10.97 -9.79 -9.45
CA ALA A 143 -11.80 -9.67 -10.63
C ALA A 143 -11.45 -10.78 -11.64
N SER A 144 -12.22 -11.87 -11.64
CA SER A 144 -12.07 -12.95 -12.60
C SER A 144 -12.18 -12.44 -14.05
N PRO A 145 -11.36 -12.93 -15.01
CA PRO A 145 -11.40 -12.51 -16.42
C PRO A 145 -12.72 -12.84 -17.15
N LYS A 146 -13.69 -13.50 -16.52
CA LYS A 146 -15.00 -13.79 -17.12
C LYS A 146 -15.93 -12.56 -17.25
N CYS A 147 -15.59 -11.41 -16.66
CA CYS A 147 -16.38 -10.18 -16.80
C CYS A 147 -15.91 -9.24 -17.94
N THR A 148 -14.94 -9.63 -18.76
CA THR A 148 -14.44 -8.78 -19.87
C THR A 148 -15.12 -9.06 -21.22
N ALA A 149 -16.09 -9.97 -21.30
CA ALA A 149 -16.71 -10.39 -22.56
C ALA A 149 -17.99 -9.63 -22.96
N SER A 150 -18.35 -8.52 -22.30
CA SER A 150 -19.56 -7.74 -22.67
C SER A 150 -19.34 -6.24 -22.88
N SER A 151 -18.10 -5.75 -22.99
CA SER A 151 -17.85 -4.36 -23.40
C SER A 151 -17.35 -4.29 -24.84
N SER A 152 -18.27 -4.10 -25.77
CA SER A 152 -17.99 -3.76 -27.17
C SER A 152 -17.14 -2.47 -27.27
N PRO A 153 -16.31 -2.28 -28.31
CA PRO A 153 -15.30 -1.20 -28.36
C PRO A 153 -15.83 0.21 -28.67
N SER A 154 -17.14 0.46 -28.63
CA SER A 154 -17.75 1.65 -29.22
C SER A 154 -18.53 2.55 -28.25
N SER A 155 -18.25 2.49 -26.95
CA SER A 155 -18.83 3.43 -25.98
C SER A 155 -17.77 4.39 -25.42
N PRO A 156 -18.03 5.70 -25.32
CA PRO A 156 -17.12 6.62 -24.64
C PRO A 156 -16.92 6.10 -23.21
N GLN A 157 -15.65 5.86 -22.87
CA GLN A 157 -15.22 5.43 -21.56
C GLN A 157 -15.92 6.27 -20.50
N PRO A 158 -16.72 5.69 -19.58
CA PRO A 158 -17.40 6.47 -18.57
C PRO A 158 -16.34 7.15 -17.70
N GLN A 159 -16.21 8.46 -17.86
CA GLN A 159 -15.51 9.32 -16.91
C GLN A 159 -16.37 9.33 -15.65
N GLY A 160 -15.99 8.49 -14.68
CA GLY A 160 -16.78 8.19 -13.48
C GLY A 160 -17.50 6.86 -13.63
N GLY A 161 -16.82 5.77 -13.28
CA GLY A 161 -17.33 4.42 -13.45
C GLY A 161 -16.97 3.53 -12.27
N GLY A 162 -17.63 3.73 -11.14
CA GLY A 162 -17.66 2.77 -10.03
C GLY A 162 -18.40 1.50 -10.49
N THR A 163 -17.70 0.62 -11.19
CA THR A 163 -18.19 -0.73 -11.51
C THR A 163 -17.47 -1.73 -10.62
N GLY A 164 -17.96 -1.79 -9.39
CA GLY A 164 -17.51 -2.70 -8.33
C GLY A 164 -17.48 -1.94 -7.01
N MET A 165 -18.17 -2.48 -6.00
CA MET A 165 -18.40 -1.88 -4.67
C MET A 165 -17.31 -0.91 -4.20
N ASP A 166 -17.65 0.36 -4.04
CA ASP A 166 -16.75 1.38 -3.48
C ASP A 166 -16.24 0.89 -2.12
N ILE A 167 -14.93 0.74 -2.00
CA ILE A 167 -14.29 0.39 -0.73
C ILE A 167 -14.02 1.70 -0.03
N VAL A 168 -14.54 1.81 1.19
CA VAL A 168 -14.35 2.98 2.05
C VAL A 168 -13.77 2.54 3.38
N THR A 169 -13.01 3.43 4.01
CA THR A 169 -12.47 3.22 5.35
C THR A 169 -13.63 3.25 6.37
N ALA A 170 -13.88 2.13 7.04
CA ALA A 170 -14.91 2.04 8.08
C ALA A 170 -14.37 2.41 9.47
N SER A 171 -13.11 2.07 9.75
CA SER A 171 -12.44 2.36 11.02
C SER A 171 -10.93 2.30 10.82
N LEU A 172 -10.19 3.20 11.46
CA LEU A 172 -8.74 3.21 11.51
C LEU A 172 -8.28 3.33 12.96
N ARG A 173 -7.39 2.44 13.38
CA ARG A 173 -6.70 2.49 14.67
C ARG A 173 -5.20 2.59 14.40
N VAL A 174 -4.55 3.58 15.00
CA VAL A 174 -3.11 3.80 14.89
C VAL A 174 -2.53 3.91 16.28
N ASP A 175 -1.62 3.00 16.63
CA ASP A 175 -0.89 3.03 17.88
C ASP A 175 0.51 3.63 17.62
N PHE A 176 0.80 4.79 18.23
CA PHE A 176 2.03 5.55 17.99
C PHE A 176 3.17 5.09 18.90
N LEU A 177 4.12 4.33 18.36
CA LEU A 177 5.21 3.74 19.15
C LEU A 177 6.50 4.58 19.17
N ARG A 178 6.78 5.30 18.08
CA ARG A 178 7.96 6.16 17.94
C ARG A 178 7.61 7.40 17.10
N ARG A 179 8.34 8.50 17.34
CA ARG A 179 8.25 9.70 16.50
C ARG A 179 8.72 9.40 15.08
N VAL A 180 8.02 9.94 14.09
CA VAL A 180 8.42 9.91 12.69
C VAL A 180 9.19 11.19 12.38
N GLY A 181 10.49 11.06 12.09
CA GLY A 181 11.37 12.19 11.82
C GLY A 181 11.12 12.83 10.46
N THR A 182 11.35 14.15 10.37
CA THR A 182 11.26 14.93 9.13
C THR A 182 12.44 15.90 9.03
N PRO A 183 12.95 16.17 7.81
CA PRO A 183 12.61 15.50 6.56
C PRO A 183 13.17 14.07 6.51
N GLY A 184 12.57 13.18 5.71
CA GLY A 184 13.01 11.79 5.63
C GLY A 184 12.12 10.90 4.77
N VAL A 185 12.56 9.65 4.54
CA VAL A 185 11.78 8.64 3.81
C VAL A 185 11.28 7.59 4.78
N VAL A 186 10.00 7.23 4.67
CA VAL A 186 9.36 6.16 5.44
C VAL A 186 8.70 5.14 4.50
N VAL A 187 8.48 3.92 5.00
CA VAL A 187 7.71 2.89 4.31
C VAL A 187 6.57 2.43 5.19
N VAL A 188 5.36 2.40 4.65
CA VAL A 188 4.21 1.74 5.30
C VAL A 188 4.00 0.40 4.63
N ARG A 189 4.00 -0.67 5.42
CA ARG A 189 3.75 -2.04 4.97
C ARG A 189 2.36 -2.46 5.43
N VAL A 190 1.56 -3.02 4.53
CA VAL A 190 0.17 -3.41 4.79
C VAL A 190 -0.08 -4.81 4.25
N TRP A 191 -0.84 -5.60 5.00
CA TRP A 191 -1.32 -6.91 4.58
C TRP A 191 -2.75 -7.16 5.02
N VAL A 192 -3.41 -8.09 4.34
CA VAL A 192 -4.72 -8.58 4.75
C VAL A 192 -4.56 -9.54 5.92
N LYS A 193 -5.19 -9.22 7.05
CA LYS A 193 -5.32 -10.14 8.17
C LYS A 193 -6.47 -11.12 7.95
N GLU A 194 -7.64 -10.59 7.59
CA GLU A 194 -8.86 -11.38 7.51
C GLU A 194 -9.89 -10.69 6.61
N ARG A 195 -10.78 -11.47 5.98
CA ARG A 195 -11.99 -10.95 5.32
C ARG A 195 -13.23 -11.37 6.11
N ARG A 196 -13.97 -10.38 6.63
CA ARG A 196 -15.23 -10.55 7.36
C ARG A 196 -16.42 -10.17 6.48
N GLY A 197 -16.86 -11.11 5.66
CA GLY A 197 -17.94 -10.90 4.69
C GLY A 197 -17.59 -9.82 3.66
N ARG A 198 -18.24 -8.65 3.77
CA ARG A 198 -17.98 -7.47 2.93
C ARG A 198 -16.85 -6.57 3.45
N ARG A 199 -16.41 -6.75 4.69
CA ARG A 199 -15.35 -5.96 5.31
C ARG A 199 -14.03 -6.70 5.20
N TRP A 200 -12.95 -5.96 5.01
CA TRP A 200 -11.60 -6.49 5.09
C TRP A 200 -10.93 -5.88 6.32
N VAL A 201 -10.18 -6.71 7.03
CA VAL A 201 -9.34 -6.30 8.14
C VAL A 201 -7.91 -6.31 7.63
N LEU A 202 -7.31 -5.13 7.60
CA LEU A 202 -5.93 -4.92 7.23
C LEU A 202 -5.11 -4.65 8.49
N GLU A 203 -3.86 -5.07 8.47
CA GLU A 203 -2.86 -4.66 9.43
C GLU A 203 -1.71 -4.01 8.68
N GLY A 204 -1.00 -3.11 9.37
CA GLY A 204 0.19 -2.50 8.81
C GLY A 204 1.12 -1.94 9.86
N GLU A 205 2.34 -1.70 9.42
CA GLU A 205 3.45 -1.17 10.22
C GLU A 205 4.24 -0.13 9.44
N MET A 206 4.96 0.72 10.18
CA MET A 206 5.87 1.75 9.66
C MET A 206 7.13 1.78 10.54
#